data_AF-A0A1B6LKB7-F1
#
_entry.id   AF-A0A1B6LKB7-F1
#
_cell.length_a   1.000
_cell.length_b   1.000
_cell.length_c   1.000
_cell.angle_alpha   90.00
_cell.angle_beta   90.00
_cell.angle_gamma   90.00
#
_symmetry.space_group_name_H-M   'P 1'
#
loop_
_entity.id
_entity.type
_entity.pdbx_description
1 polymer ?
#
loop_
_entity_poly.entity_id
_entity_poly.type
_entity_poly.pdbx_seq_one_letter_code
_entity_poly.pdbx_strand_id
1 'polypeptide(L)'
;MGNPDSDSQNQDNQTTINKEVEKSLPRENLMSKAVLFLTNKRMVEQDPHFLRLFLVKKGLTEDEATIAFQRADAIKSQRLQAEFSHLPGELQLPPPLPPPLPVTSVWSTVHNIITTITSIGGVLYALYWLWKNYISPWLFGRKPKKKPVEASLADLEAKLQPA
;
A
#
# COMPACT_ATOMS: atom_id res chain seq x y z
N MET A 1 46.09 5.88 47.60
CA MET A 1 44.77 5.36 48.02
C MET A 1 43.71 6.09 47.22
N GLY A 2 43.03 5.38 46.32
CA GLY A 2 41.97 5.94 45.48
C GLY A 2 40.65 6.03 46.23
N ASN A 3 39.86 7.06 45.91
CA ASN A 3 38.53 7.29 46.46
C ASN A 3 37.51 6.53 45.59
N PRO A 4 36.72 5.60 46.12
CA PRO A 4 35.47 5.16 45.47
C PRO A 4 34.36 6.17 45.81
N ASP A 5 33.21 6.08 45.15
CA ASP A 5 31.96 6.81 45.43
C ASP A 5 31.64 7.97 44.49
N SER A 6 31.42 7.68 43.19
CA SER A 6 30.68 8.58 42.28
C SER A 6 30.11 7.83 41.07
N ASP A 7 29.34 6.74 41.25
CA ASP A 7 28.72 6.02 40.13
C ASP A 7 27.39 5.32 40.50
N SER A 8 26.42 6.03 41.11
CA SER A 8 25.12 5.38 41.45
C SER A 8 23.85 6.24 41.32
N GLN A 9 23.85 7.28 40.47
CA GLN A 9 22.64 8.12 40.28
C GLN A 9 22.14 8.22 38.84
N ASN A 10 22.66 7.41 37.91
CA ASN A 10 22.28 7.50 36.48
C ASN A 10 21.83 6.15 35.88
N GLN A 11 21.00 5.40 36.60
CA GLN A 11 20.30 4.22 36.03
C GLN A 11 18.77 4.32 36.06
N ASP A 12 18.18 5.17 36.92
CA ASP A 12 16.72 5.29 37.03
C ASP A 12 16.10 6.17 35.94
N ASN A 13 16.84 7.15 35.43
CA ASN A 13 16.35 8.04 34.38
C ASN A 13 16.29 7.33 33.02
N GLN A 14 17.20 6.38 32.75
CA GLN A 14 17.27 5.73 31.45
C GLN A 14 16.20 4.63 31.26
N THR A 15 15.71 4.04 32.35
CA THR A 15 14.64 3.02 32.30
C THR A 15 13.25 3.63 32.06
N THR A 16 13.03 4.87 32.50
CA THR A 16 11.74 5.58 32.32
C THR A 16 11.56 6.06 30.87
N ILE A 17 12.63 6.58 30.26
CA ILE A 17 12.59 7.10 28.88
C ILE A 17 12.40 5.97 27.86
N ASN A 18 13.03 4.81 28.06
CA ASN A 18 12.92 3.67 27.13
C ASN A 18 11.54 3.00 27.15
N LYS A 19 10.78 3.10 28.24
CA LYS A 19 9.40 2.59 28.34
C LYS A 19 8.38 3.49 27.63
N GLU A 20 8.75 4.75 27.38
CA GLU A 20 7.90 5.74 26.73
C GLU A 20 8.14 5.79 25.21
N VAL A 21 9.37 5.52 24.76
CA VAL A 21 9.76 5.55 23.35
C VAL A 21 9.19 4.36 22.55
N GLU A 22 9.07 3.17 23.14
CA GLU A 22 8.45 2.01 22.45
C GLU A 22 6.92 2.11 22.33
N LYS A 23 6.27 3.01 23.08
CA LYS A 23 4.81 3.23 23.07
C LYS A 23 4.37 4.21 21.97
N SER A 24 5.21 4.50 20.98
CA SER A 24 4.96 5.49 19.93
C SER A 24 4.49 4.90 18.59
N LEU A 25 4.70 3.59 18.37
CA LEU A 25 4.29 2.85 17.15
C LEU A 25 3.23 1.74 17.38
N PRO A 26 2.93 1.31 18.62
CA PRO A 26 1.78 0.45 18.92
C PRO A 26 0.46 1.20 19.20
N ARG A 27 0.48 2.53 19.36
CA ARG A 27 -0.60 3.28 20.02
C ARG A 27 -1.72 3.67 19.07
N GLU A 28 -1.40 4.02 17.83
CA GLU A 28 -2.37 4.22 16.75
C GLU A 28 -3.14 2.93 16.41
N ASN A 29 -2.48 1.76 16.55
CA ASN A 29 -3.13 0.46 16.35
C ASN A 29 -4.19 0.21 17.42
N LEU A 30 -3.89 0.55 18.67
CA LEU A 30 -4.80 0.43 19.80
C LEU A 30 -5.97 1.41 19.70
N MET A 31 -5.72 2.67 19.31
CA MET A 31 -6.78 3.64 19.02
C MET A 31 -7.66 3.20 17.84
N SER A 32 -7.08 2.63 16.79
CA SER A 32 -7.83 2.10 15.65
C SER A 32 -8.74 0.93 16.07
N LYS A 33 -8.24 0.03 16.92
CA LYS A 33 -9.05 -1.03 17.53
C LYS A 33 -10.16 -0.46 18.42
N ALA A 34 -9.88 0.60 19.18
CA ALA A 34 -10.87 1.28 20.00
C ALA A 34 -11.98 1.90 19.13
N VAL A 35 -11.64 2.61 18.06
CA VAL A 35 -12.63 3.15 17.11
C VAL A 35 -13.47 2.04 16.48
N LEU A 36 -12.84 0.92 16.08
CA LEU A 36 -13.53 -0.24 15.52
C LEU A 36 -14.47 -0.90 16.55
N PHE A 37 -14.03 -1.00 17.80
CA PHE A 37 -14.81 -1.47 18.94
C PHE A 37 -16.03 -0.54 19.10
N LEU A 38 -15.84 0.78 19.24
CA LEU A 38 -16.91 1.77 19.40
C LEU A 38 -17.91 1.83 18.23
N THR A 39 -17.48 1.47 17.01
CA THR A 39 -18.36 1.44 15.82
C THR A 39 -19.23 0.18 15.75
N ASN A 40 -18.97 -0.84 16.58
CA ASN A 40 -19.72 -2.09 16.57
C ASN A 40 -21.12 -1.93 17.17
N LYS A 41 -22.16 -2.42 16.46
CA LYS A 41 -23.58 -2.33 16.86
C LYS A 41 -23.84 -2.77 18.31
N ARG A 42 -23.20 -3.86 18.75
CA ARG A 42 -23.41 -4.41 20.11
C ARG A 42 -22.96 -3.49 21.23
N MET A 43 -22.10 -2.53 20.91
CA MET A 43 -21.51 -1.65 21.90
C MET A 43 -21.99 -0.22 21.82
N VAL A 44 -22.49 0.20 20.67
CA VAL A 44 -23.27 1.44 20.56
C VAL A 44 -24.50 1.38 21.48
N GLU A 45 -25.02 0.18 21.75
CA GLU A 45 -26.11 -0.08 22.69
C GLU A 45 -25.70 -0.04 24.17
N GLN A 46 -24.40 -0.03 24.47
CA GLN A 46 -23.88 -0.05 25.84
C GLN A 46 -23.64 1.37 26.37
N ASP A 47 -23.60 1.52 27.69
CA ASP A 47 -23.38 2.81 28.34
C ASP A 47 -22.00 3.40 27.96
N PRO A 48 -21.94 4.62 27.39
CA PRO A 48 -20.68 5.26 27.01
C PRO A 48 -19.70 5.41 28.19
N HIS A 49 -20.18 5.55 29.42
CA HIS A 49 -19.32 5.65 30.61
C HIS A 49 -18.57 4.32 30.87
N PHE A 50 -19.28 3.19 30.77
CA PHE A 50 -18.67 1.87 30.91
C PHE A 50 -17.63 1.60 29.81
N LEU A 51 -17.91 2.05 28.59
CA LEU A 51 -16.99 1.89 27.46
C LEU A 51 -15.71 2.70 27.67
N ARG A 52 -15.80 3.95 28.14
CA ARG A 52 -14.62 4.76 28.48
C ARG A 52 -13.73 4.06 29.50
N LEU A 53 -14.31 3.54 30.58
CA LEU A 53 -13.58 2.79 31.59
C LEU A 53 -12.96 1.51 31.02
N PHE A 54 -13.65 0.82 30.10
CA PHE A 54 -13.10 -0.35 29.41
C PHE A 54 -11.90 0.00 28.52
N LEU A 55 -11.98 1.10 27.76
CA LEU A 55 -10.87 1.59 26.94
C LEU A 55 -9.66 1.94 27.82
N VAL A 56 -9.88 2.62 28.95
CA VAL A 56 -8.81 2.94 29.91
C VAL A 56 -8.18 1.68 30.49
N LYS A 57 -9.00 0.71 30.92
CA LYS A 57 -8.52 -0.59 31.42
C LYS A 57 -7.77 -1.41 30.35
N LYS A 58 -8.06 -1.19 29.07
CA LYS A 58 -7.37 -1.82 27.94
C LYS A 58 -6.02 -1.16 27.59
N GLY A 59 -5.65 -0.09 28.29
CA GLY A 59 -4.36 0.58 28.13
C GLY A 59 -4.41 1.86 27.30
N LEU A 60 -5.60 2.38 26.99
CA LEU A 60 -5.74 3.74 26.45
C LEU A 60 -5.70 4.76 27.59
N THR A 61 -5.20 5.96 27.31
CA THR A 61 -5.42 7.10 28.21
C THR A 61 -6.85 7.63 28.08
N GLU A 62 -7.32 8.37 29.07
CA GLU A 62 -8.66 8.99 29.05
C GLU A 62 -8.82 9.96 27.87
N ASP A 63 -7.75 10.69 27.53
CA ASP A 63 -7.69 11.56 26.37
C ASP A 63 -7.83 10.77 25.06
N GLU A 64 -7.10 9.66 24.93
CA GLU A 64 -7.16 8.77 23.76
C GLU A 64 -8.55 8.12 23.61
N ALA A 65 -9.18 7.76 24.72
CA ALA A 65 -10.54 7.23 24.72
C ALA A 65 -11.53 8.28 24.20
N THR A 66 -11.44 9.53 24.66
CA THR A 66 -12.28 10.64 24.20
C THR A 66 -12.12 10.89 22.70
N ILE A 67 -10.88 10.89 22.21
CA ILE A 67 -10.58 11.03 20.78
C ILE A 67 -11.15 9.85 19.98
N ALA A 68 -11.09 8.63 20.50
CA ALA A 68 -11.67 7.46 19.84
C ALA A 68 -13.20 7.56 19.73
N PHE A 69 -13.88 8.06 20.77
CA PHE A 69 -15.32 8.32 20.73
C PHE A 69 -15.69 9.37 19.69
N GLN A 70 -14.97 10.50 19.66
CA GLN A 70 -15.20 11.55 18.67
C GLN A 70 -15.03 11.02 17.24
N ARG A 71 -14.01 10.18 17.00
CA ARG A 71 -13.79 9.53 15.70
C ARG A 71 -14.89 8.53 15.34
N ALA A 72 -15.36 7.74 16.30
CA ALA A 72 -16.45 6.80 16.08
C ALA A 72 -17.76 7.52 15.72
N ASP A 73 -18.07 8.64 16.39
CA ASP A 73 -19.22 9.49 16.07
C ASP A 73 -19.09 10.14 14.68
N ALA A 74 -17.89 10.62 14.32
CA ALA A 74 -17.64 11.17 12.98
C ALA A 74 -17.85 10.11 11.86
N ILE A 75 -17.42 8.87 12.09
CA ILE A 75 -17.66 7.77 11.15
C ILE A 75 -19.15 7.46 11.06
N LYS A 76 -19.88 7.48 12.18
CA LYS A 76 -21.34 7.29 12.21
C LYS A 76 -22.06 8.38 11.42
N SER A 77 -21.71 9.66 11.61
CA SER A 77 -22.32 10.78 10.87
C SER A 77 -21.99 10.74 9.38
N GLN A 78 -20.75 10.38 9.02
CA GLN A 78 -20.35 10.23 7.63
C GLN A 78 -21.10 9.07 6.95
N ARG A 79 -21.35 7.97 7.66
CA ARG A 79 -22.13 6.84 7.13
C ARG A 79 -23.58 7.23 6.84
N LEU A 80 -24.19 8.02 7.72
CA LEU A 80 -25.53 8.56 7.50
C LEU A 80 -25.54 9.52 6.30
N GLN A 81 -24.58 10.44 6.20
CA GLN A 81 -24.47 11.33 5.04
C GLN A 81 -24.22 10.58 3.72
N ALA A 82 -23.39 9.55 3.71
CA ALA A 82 -23.15 8.73 2.53
C ALA A 82 -24.40 7.94 2.08
N GLU A 83 -25.26 7.57 3.03
CA GLU A 83 -26.54 6.92 2.74
C GLU A 83 -27.54 7.88 2.07
N PHE A 84 -27.51 9.18 2.41
CA PHE A 84 -28.38 10.21 1.81
C PHE A 84 -27.79 10.90 0.55
N SER A 85 -26.51 10.68 0.22
CA SER A 85 -25.82 11.38 -0.89
C SER A 85 -26.02 10.78 -2.29
N HIS A 86 -27.03 9.94 -2.50
CA HIS A 86 -27.40 9.43 -3.83
C HIS A 86 -28.33 10.38 -4.62
N LEU A 87 -28.47 11.63 -4.19
CA LEU A 87 -29.23 12.67 -4.90
C LEU A 87 -28.27 13.75 -5.45
N PRO A 88 -28.30 14.09 -6.75
CA PRO A 88 -27.46 15.13 -7.31
C PRO A 88 -28.10 16.49 -6.99
N GLY A 89 -27.69 17.11 -5.89
CA GLY A 89 -28.22 18.40 -5.46
C GLY A 89 -27.18 19.18 -4.69
N GLU A 90 -26.69 20.24 -5.32
CA GLU A 90 -25.87 21.31 -4.74
C GLU A 90 -26.20 21.62 -3.27
N LEU A 91 -25.22 21.52 -2.36
CA LEU A 91 -25.02 22.45 -1.26
C LEU A 91 -23.77 22.11 -0.42
N GLN A 92 -22.91 23.12 -0.28
CA GLN A 92 -21.90 23.32 0.76
C GLN A 92 -20.64 22.45 0.68
N LEU A 93 -19.65 23.00 -0.02
CA LEU A 93 -18.24 22.61 0.07
C LEU A 93 -17.77 22.75 1.54
N PRO A 94 -17.39 21.67 2.25
CA PRO A 94 -16.56 21.81 3.44
C PRO A 94 -15.22 22.44 3.04
N PRO A 95 -14.54 23.21 3.93
CA PRO A 95 -13.20 23.72 3.64
C PRO A 95 -12.31 22.55 3.17
N PRO A 96 -11.50 22.72 2.11
CA PRO A 96 -10.73 21.63 1.55
C PRO A 96 -9.83 21.08 2.63
N LEU A 97 -10.19 19.91 3.15
CA LEU A 97 -9.33 19.13 4.03
C LEU A 97 -8.03 18.94 3.24
N PRO A 98 -6.85 19.27 3.79
CA PRO A 98 -5.60 18.99 3.09
C PRO A 98 -5.60 17.52 2.69
N PRO A 99 -5.28 17.19 1.43
CA PRO A 99 -5.25 15.81 0.99
C PRO A 99 -4.38 15.02 1.96
N PRO A 100 -4.80 13.82 2.41
CA PRO A 100 -4.00 13.02 3.30
C PRO A 100 -2.61 12.90 2.67
N LEU A 101 -1.59 13.35 3.41
CA LEU A 101 -0.21 13.26 2.95
C LEU A 101 0.00 11.82 2.49
N PRO A 102 0.43 11.59 1.23
CA PRO A 102 0.63 10.24 0.76
C PRO A 102 1.69 9.65 1.67
N VAL A 103 1.28 8.72 2.53
CA VAL A 103 2.20 7.84 3.23
C VAL A 103 2.82 6.98 2.15
N THR A 104 3.85 7.51 1.48
CA THR A 104 4.63 6.81 0.47
C THR A 104 5.42 5.73 1.18
N SER A 105 4.73 4.66 1.56
CA SER A 105 5.36 3.43 2.01
C SER A 105 6.26 2.98 0.87
N VAL A 106 7.52 2.65 1.18
CA VAL A 106 8.50 2.16 0.21
C VAL A 106 7.94 1.03 -0.66
N TRP A 107 7.02 0.24 -0.09
CA TRP A 107 6.27 -0.80 -0.79
C TRP A 107 5.40 -0.26 -1.94
N SER A 108 4.71 0.86 -1.73
CA SER A 108 3.88 1.50 -2.75
C SER A 108 4.73 2.02 -3.91
N THR A 109 5.88 2.65 -3.62
CA THR A 109 6.80 3.12 -4.65
C THR A 109 7.34 1.96 -5.49
N VAL A 110 7.77 0.87 -4.84
CA VAL A 110 8.25 -0.34 -5.54
C VAL A 110 7.14 -0.94 -6.41
N HIS A 111 5.94 -1.10 -5.86
CA HIS A 111 4.80 -1.63 -6.59
C HIS A 111 4.44 -0.78 -7.82
N ASN A 112 4.46 0.55 -7.68
CA ASN A 112 4.17 1.46 -8.78
C ASN A 112 5.24 1.38 -9.88
N ILE A 113 6.52 1.26 -9.53
CA ILE A 113 7.61 1.09 -10.49
C ILE A 113 7.46 -0.23 -11.24
N ILE A 114 7.21 -1.34 -10.54
CA ILE A 114 7.01 -2.66 -11.16
C ILE A 114 5.81 -2.61 -12.10
N THR A 115 4.69 -2.04 -11.66
CA THR A 115 3.46 -1.94 -12.46
C THR A 115 3.70 -1.12 -13.73
N THR A 116 4.45 -0.04 -13.63
CA THR A 116 4.79 0.83 -14.78
C THR A 116 5.70 0.11 -15.76
N ILE A 117 6.76 -0.55 -15.29
CA ILE A 117 7.69 -1.31 -16.13
C ILE A 117 6.96 -2.48 -16.81
N THR A 118 6.14 -3.22 -16.07
CA THR A 118 5.32 -4.32 -16.61
C THR A 118 4.30 -3.82 -17.63
N SER A 119 3.67 -2.67 -17.40
CA SER A 119 2.73 -2.08 -18.36
C SER A 119 3.45 -1.70 -19.67
N ILE A 120 4.54 -0.94 -19.60
CA ILE A 120 5.30 -0.51 -20.78
C ILE A 120 5.90 -1.72 -21.50
N GLY A 121 6.58 -2.61 -20.77
CA GLY A 121 7.17 -3.82 -21.32
C GLY A 121 6.12 -4.75 -21.92
N GLY A 122 4.97 -4.91 -21.26
CA GLY A 122 3.83 -5.70 -21.73
C GLY A 122 3.22 -5.14 -23.01
N VAL A 123 3.02 -3.82 -23.08
CA VAL A 123 2.49 -3.16 -24.28
C VAL A 123 3.47 -3.29 -25.45
N LEU A 124 4.77 -3.02 -25.24
CA LEU A 124 5.78 -3.16 -26.29
C LEU A 124 5.90 -4.62 -26.76
N TYR A 125 5.87 -5.58 -25.84
CA TYR A 125 5.94 -7.01 -26.16
C TYR A 125 4.69 -7.48 -26.90
N ALA A 126 3.50 -7.05 -26.48
CA ALA A 126 2.25 -7.35 -27.17
C ALA A 126 2.26 -6.78 -28.58
N LEU A 127 2.76 -5.56 -28.78
CA LEU A 127 2.88 -4.95 -30.10
C LEU A 127 3.90 -5.68 -30.97
N TYR A 128 5.06 -6.07 -30.42
CA TYR A 128 6.05 -6.90 -31.10
C TYR A 128 5.48 -8.26 -31.51
N TRP A 129 4.78 -8.93 -30.59
CA TRP A 129 4.17 -10.24 -30.83
C TRP A 129 3.07 -10.15 -31.88
N LEU A 130 2.21 -9.14 -31.81
CA LEU A 130 1.17 -8.88 -32.80
C LEU A 130 1.77 -8.54 -34.17
N TRP A 131 2.83 -7.74 -34.22
CA TRP A 131 3.53 -7.45 -35.46
C TRP A 131 4.18 -8.71 -36.06
N LYS A 132 4.86 -9.52 -35.25
CA LYS A 132 5.50 -10.77 -35.66
C LYS A 132 4.49 -11.81 -36.12
N ASN A 133 3.37 -11.96 -35.43
CA ASN A 133 2.43 -13.06 -35.63
C ASN A 133 1.30 -12.74 -36.60
N TYR A 134 0.92 -11.46 -36.73
CA TYR A 134 -0.21 -11.06 -37.58
C TYR A 134 0.25 -10.25 -38.78
N ILE A 135 1.07 -9.22 -38.58
CA ILE A 135 1.54 -8.36 -39.67
C ILE A 135 2.61 -9.07 -40.52
N SER A 136 3.52 -9.82 -39.90
CA SER A 136 4.57 -10.54 -40.63
C SER A 136 4.04 -11.59 -41.60
N PRO A 137 3.16 -12.54 -41.24
CA PRO A 137 2.65 -13.50 -42.22
C PRO A 137 1.71 -12.86 -43.24
N TRP A 138 1.01 -11.78 -42.88
CA TRP A 138 0.12 -11.08 -43.82
C TRP A 138 0.91 -10.28 -44.87
N LEU A 139 1.99 -9.61 -44.48
CA LEU A 139 2.82 -8.79 -45.38
C LEU A 139 3.95 -9.58 -46.07
N PHE A 140 4.57 -10.54 -45.38
CA PHE A 140 5.57 -11.46 -45.95
C PHE A 140 4.93 -12.80 -46.35
N GLY A 141 3.74 -12.77 -46.97
CA GLY A 141 2.90 -13.92 -47.34
C GLY A 141 3.54 -15.08 -48.12
N ARG A 142 4.85 -15.06 -48.36
CA ARG A 142 5.74 -16.21 -48.58
C ARG A 142 7.12 -15.84 -48.01
N LYS A 143 7.45 -16.23 -46.78
CA LYS A 143 8.88 -16.31 -46.42
C LYS A 143 9.44 -17.48 -47.23
N PRO A 144 10.40 -17.29 -48.15
CA PRO A 144 11.14 -18.43 -48.67
C PRO A 144 11.74 -19.10 -47.43
N LYS A 145 11.45 -20.39 -47.24
CA LYS A 145 12.15 -21.21 -46.24
C LYS A 145 13.62 -20.85 -46.42
N LYS A 146 14.24 -20.26 -45.39
CA LYS A 146 15.70 -20.09 -45.40
C LYS A 146 16.22 -21.49 -45.66
N LYS A 147 16.73 -21.72 -46.87
CA LYS A 147 17.22 -23.04 -47.24
C LYS A 147 18.23 -23.40 -46.16
N PRO A 148 18.14 -24.59 -45.53
CA PRO A 148 19.11 -24.99 -44.53
C PRO A 148 20.51 -24.78 -45.12
N VAL A 149 21.46 -24.29 -44.32
CA VAL A 149 22.78 -23.87 -44.81
C VAL A 149 23.43 -24.99 -45.64
N GLU A 150 23.19 -26.24 -45.23
CA GLU A 150 23.44 -27.49 -45.96
C GLU A 150 23.08 -27.44 -47.46
N ALA A 151 21.87 -26.95 -47.77
CA ALA A 151 21.34 -26.88 -49.14
C ALA A 151 21.91 -25.71 -49.94
N SER A 152 22.47 -24.68 -49.27
CA SER A 152 23.19 -23.60 -49.96
C SER A 152 24.63 -24.02 -50.26
N LEU A 153 25.23 -24.83 -49.40
CA LEU A 153 26.56 -25.41 -49.62
C LEU A 153 26.54 -26.45 -50.75
N ALA A 154 25.52 -27.33 -50.78
CA ALA A 154 25.37 -28.31 -51.86
C ALA A 154 25.16 -27.66 -53.24
N ASP A 155 24.44 -26.53 -53.32
CA ASP A 155 24.19 -25.80 -54.58
C ASP A 155 25.46 -25.06 -55.06
N LEU A 156 26.33 -24.63 -54.14
CA LEU A 156 27.63 -24.04 -54.45
C LEU A 156 28.63 -25.11 -54.91
N GLU A 157 28.64 -26.28 -54.27
CA GLU A 157 29.50 -27.41 -54.64
C GLU A 157 29.12 -27.98 -56.01
N ALA A 158 27.82 -28.14 -56.29
CA ALA A 158 27.32 -28.58 -57.59
C ALA A 158 27.65 -27.60 -58.72
N LYS A 159 27.81 -26.31 -58.40
CA LYS A 159 28.15 -25.26 -59.38
C LYS A 159 29.66 -25.06 -59.59
N LEU A 160 30.48 -25.63 -58.71
CA LEU A 160 31.95 -25.60 -58.77
C LEU A 160 32.55 -26.87 -59.36
N GLN A 161 31.74 -27.88 -59.68
CA GLN A 161 32.18 -29.05 -60.47
C GLN A 161 31.82 -28.84 -61.95
N PRO A 162 32.76 -28.38 -62.81
CA PRO A 162 32.59 -28.52 -64.25
C PRO A 162 32.76 -29.99 -64.67
N ALA A 163 31.98 -30.39 -65.68
CA ALA A 163 32.02 -31.68 -66.34
C ALA A 163 33.40 -32.02 -66.95
#